data_AF-A0A1Y2BRX3-F1
#
_entry.id   AF-A0A1Y2BRX3-F1
#
_cell.length_a   1.000
_cell.length_b   1.000
_cell.length_c   1.000
_cell.angle_alpha   90.00
_cell.angle_beta   90.00
_cell.angle_gamma   90.00
#
_symmetry.space_group_name_H-M   'P 1'
#
loop_
_entity.id
_entity.type
_entity.pdbx_description
1 polymer ?
#
loop_
_entity_poly.entity_id
_entity_poly.type
_entity_poly.pdbx_seq_one_letter_code
_entity_poly.pdbx_strand_id
1 'polypeptide(L)' 'MHNFPAFQKPPRQIPHPGRSFTCAVEHCGKVFYRKHHLVSHMVSHTEGKPFTCPRDGCDATFRRNQDLRRHLRNVKHVE' A
#
# COMPACT_ATOMS: atom_id res chain seq x y z
N MET A 1 24.13 -31.63 -18.61
CA MET A 1 24.12 -30.25 -18.06
C MET A 1 22.84 -29.59 -18.52
N HIS A 2 21.76 -29.68 -17.74
CA HIS A 2 20.48 -29.07 -18.11
C HIS A 2 20.53 -27.59 -17.74
N ASN A 3 20.68 -26.75 -18.77
CA ASN A 3 20.58 -25.31 -18.66
C ASN A 3 19.10 -24.96 -18.45
N PHE A 4 18.69 -24.78 -17.20
CA PHE A 4 17.34 -24.32 -16.88
C PHE A 4 17.22 -22.85 -17.28
N PRO A 5 16.28 -22.47 -18.17
CA PRO A 5 16.07 -21.06 -18.47
C PRO A 5 15.67 -20.34 -17.19
N ALA A 6 16.31 -19.21 -16.92
CA ALA A 6 16.02 -18.37 -15.78
C ALA A 6 14.51 -18.09 -15.73
N PHE A 7 13.84 -18.61 -14.71
CA PHE A 7 12.46 -18.28 -14.39
C PHE A 7 12.41 -16.77 -14.13
N GLN A 8 12.15 -15.99 -15.18
CA GLN A 8 11.82 -14.57 -15.05
C GLN A 8 10.57 -14.54 -14.17
N LYS A 9 10.76 -14.16 -12.91
CA LYS A 9 9.66 -14.07 -11.94
C LYS A 9 8.55 -13.25 -12.61
N PRO A 10 7.33 -13.79 -12.75
CA PRO A 10 6.26 -13.05 -13.41
C PRO A 10 6.11 -11.70 -12.71
N PRO A 11 5.90 -10.60 -13.44
CA PRO A 11 5.62 -9.32 -12.82
C PRO A 11 4.47 -9.54 -11.84
N ARG A 12 4.66 -9.11 -10.58
CA ARG A 12 3.78 -9.41 -9.43
C ARG A 12 2.31 -8.99 -9.62
N GLN A 13 1.95 -8.43 -10.77
CA GLN A 13 0.67 -7.83 -11.08
C GLN A 13 0.42 -8.01 -12.60
N ILE A 14 -0.02 -9.19 -13.05
CA ILE A 14 -0.48 -9.37 -14.45
C ILE A 14 -1.76 -8.54 -14.59
N PRO A 15 -1.79 -7.46 -15.41
CA PRO A 15 -3.02 -6.70 -15.62
C PRO A 15 -4.03 -7.60 -16.32
N HIS A 16 -5.15 -7.88 -15.64
CA HIS A 16 -6.23 -8.62 -16.29
C HIS A 16 -6.89 -7.70 -17.33
N PRO A 17 -7.10 -8.16 -18.58
CA PRO A 17 -7.75 -7.38 -19.61
C PRO A 17 -9.20 -7.10 -19.18
N GLY A 18 -9.52 -5.83 -18.94
CA GLY A 18 -10.89 -5.37 -18.73
C GLY A 18 -11.13 -4.51 -17.49
N ARG A 19 -10.34 -4.63 -16.42
CA ARG A 19 -10.45 -3.78 -15.21
C ARG A 19 -9.14 -3.77 -14.44
N SER A 20 -8.29 -2.81 -14.74
CA SER A 20 -7.09 -2.54 -13.96
C SER A 20 -7.02 -1.05 -13.62
N PHE A 21 -6.39 -0.75 -12.49
CA PHE A 21 -6.25 0.58 -11.93
C PHE A 21 -4.76 0.90 -11.91
N THR A 22 -4.33 1.76 -12.85
CA THR A 22 -2.93 2.17 -12.99
C THR A 22 -2.66 3.41 -12.15
N CYS A 23 -1.48 3.49 -11.55
CA CYS A 23 -0.99 4.68 -10.90
C CYS A 23 -0.79 5.81 -11.92
N ALA A 24 -1.43 6.95 -11.68
CA ALA A 24 -1.34 8.13 -12.55
C ALA A 24 -0.09 8.99 -12.28
N VAL A 25 0.82 8.55 -11.40
CA VAL A 25 2.07 9.27 -11.12
C VAL A 25 3.11 8.91 -12.17
N GLU A 26 3.61 9.94 -12.84
CA GLU A 26 4.74 9.87 -13.76
C GLU A 26 5.91 9.15 -13.07
N HIS A 27 6.52 8.17 -13.76
CA HIS A 27 7.58 7.28 -13.26
C HIS A 27 7.18 6.16 -12.27
N CYS A 28 5.90 6.00 -11.88
CA CYS A 28 5.51 4.86 -11.03
C CYS A 28 5.19 3.59 -11.82
N GLY A 29 4.35 3.70 -12.87
CA GLY A 29 3.98 2.57 -13.75
C GLY A 29 3.28 1.38 -13.07
N LYS A 30 2.89 1.48 -11.79
CA LYS A 30 2.28 0.37 -11.04
C LYS A 30 0.82 0.17 -11.43
N VAL A 31 0.44 -1.09 -11.59
CA VAL A 31 -0.93 -1.50 -11.92
C VAL A 31 -1.52 -2.33 -10.78
N PHE A 32 -2.79 -2.10 -10.47
CA PHE A 32 -3.53 -2.81 -9.43
C PHE A 32 -4.83 -3.37 -9.99
N TYR A 33 -5.20 -4.57 -9.54
CA TYR A 33 -6.49 -5.16 -9.89
C TYR A 33 -7.68 -4.50 -9.16
N ARG A 34 -7.42 -3.90 -7.98
CA ARG A 34 -8.47 -3.33 -7.12
C ARG A 34 -8.26 -1.83 -6.91
N LYS A 35 -9.34 -1.05 -6.99
CA LYS A 35 -9.33 0.40 -6.75
C LYS A 35 -8.77 0.77 -5.38
N HIS A 36 -9.15 0.06 -4.32
CA HIS A 36 -8.67 0.37 -2.96
C HIS A 36 -7.16 0.13 -2.79
N HIS A 37 -6.56 -0.79 -3.57
CA HIS A 37 -5.10 -0.95 -3.58
C HIS A 37 -4.42 0.23 -4.28
N LEU A 38 -4.97 0.70 -5.41
CA LEU A 38 -4.48 1.91 -6.08
C LEU A 38 -4.56 3.11 -5.14
N VAL A 39 -5.71 3.36 -4.51
CA VAL A 39 -5.90 4.49 -3.59
C VAL A 39 -4.89 4.46 -2.44
N SER A 40 -4.73 3.31 -1.79
CA SER A 40 -3.72 3.12 -0.73
C SER A 40 -2.29 3.33 -1.21
N HIS A 41 -2.00 2.96 -2.46
CA HIS A 41 -0.73 3.21 -3.10
C HIS A 41 -0.52 4.69 -3.46
N MET A 42 -1.55 5.45 -3.84
CA MET A 42 -1.41 6.89 -4.10
C MET A 42 -0.94 7.63 -2.84
N VAL A 43 -1.35 7.18 -1.65
CA VAL A 43 -0.84 7.68 -0.35
C VAL A 43 0.67 7.42 -0.16
N SER A 44 1.30 6.57 -0.98
CA SER A 44 2.77 6.42 -0.97
C SER A 44 3.50 7.53 -1.72
N HIS A 45 2.83 8.21 -2.64
CA HIS A 45 3.38 9.32 -3.39
C HIS A 45 3.22 10.64 -2.65
N THR A 46 2.10 10.81 -1.96
CA THR A 46 1.91 11.91 -1.03
C THR A 46 2.52 11.51 0.31
N GLU A 47 3.55 12.19 0.81
CA GLU A 47 4.11 11.95 2.15
C GLU A 47 3.09 12.13 3.29
N GLY A 48 1.88 12.59 2.96
CA GLY A 48 0.73 12.53 3.84
C GLY A 48 0.51 11.12 4.37
N LYS A 49 0.68 10.97 5.67
CA LYS A 49 0.13 9.86 6.44
C LYS A 49 -1.25 10.32 6.92
N PRO A 50 -2.34 10.09 6.17
CA PRO A 50 -3.64 10.66 6.48
C PRO A 50 -4.27 10.05 7.74
N PHE A 51 -3.70 8.98 8.29
CA PHE A 51 -4.24 8.28 9.44
C PHE A 51 -3.36 8.54 10.67
N THR A 52 -3.60 9.64 11.38
CA THR A 52 -2.94 9.97 12.65
C THR A 52 -3.70 9.34 13.81
N CYS A 53 -2.97 8.93 14.85
CA CYS A 53 -3.58 8.53 16.10
C CYS A 53 -4.30 9.73 16.73
N PRO A 54 -5.60 9.66 17.03
CA PRO A 54 -6.35 10.78 17.59
C PRO A 54 -6.11 10.97 19.10
N ARG A 55 -5.18 10.20 19.70
CA ARG A 55 -5.02 10.18 21.15
C ARG A 55 -3.90 11.10 21.59
N ASP A 56 -4.18 11.88 22.64
CA ASP A 56 -3.25 12.85 23.19
C ASP A 56 -1.97 12.17 23.69
N GLY A 57 -0.80 12.73 23.35
CA GLY A 57 0.49 12.11 23.62
C GLY A 57 0.94 11.02 22.64
N CYS A 58 0.20 10.78 21.54
CA CYS A 58 0.64 9.85 20.49
C CYS A 58 0.68 10.46 19.09
N ASP A 59 1.89 10.78 18.62
CA ASP A 59 2.15 11.30 17.28
C ASP A 59 2.27 10.21 16.20
N ALA A 60 1.74 9.01 16.46
CA ALA A 60 1.84 7.90 15.52
C ALA A 60 0.98 8.17 14.28
N THR A 61 1.64 8.26 13.13
CA THR A 61 0.99 8.48 11.83
C THR A 61 1.16 7.27 10.92
N PHE A 62 0.07 6.89 10.26
CA PHE A 62 -0.01 5.68 9.45
C PHE A 62 -0.44 6.00 8.02
N ARG A 63 0.09 5.21 7.07
CA ARG A 63 -0.27 5.31 5.66
C ARG A 63 -1.58 4.59 5.32
N ARG A 64 -2.02 3.66 6.18
CA ARG A 64 -3.22 2.84 5.96
C ARG A 64 -4.08 2.79 7.22
N ASN A 65 -5.39 2.82 7.01
CA ASN A 65 -6.38 2.71 8.09
C ASN A 65 -6.24 1.42 8.92
N GLN A 66 -5.92 0.29 8.26
CA GLN A 66 -5.69 -0.99 8.95
C GLN A 66 -4.53 -0.95 9.95
N ASP A 67 -3.49 -0.17 9.65
CA ASP A 67 -2.33 -0.02 10.52
C ASP A 67 -2.68 0.82 11.75
N LEU A 68 -3.41 1.93 11.56
CA LEU A 68 -3.95 2.73 12.65
C LEU A 68 -4.89 1.90 13.55
N ARG A 69 -5.83 1.14 12.97
CA ARG A 69 -6.74 0.28 13.74
C ARG A 69 -6.00 -0.78 14.54
N ARG A 70 -4.95 -1.37 13.98
CA ARG A 70 -4.09 -2.31 14.70
C ARG A 70 -3.32 -1.62 15.82
N HIS A 71 -2.78 -0.44 15.56
CA HIS A 71 -2.13 0.38 16.58
C HIS A 71 -3.08 0.69 17.74
N LEU A 72 -4.30 1.16 17.47
CA LEU A 72 -5.28 1.48 18.53
C LEU A 72 -5.72 0.27 19.37
N ARG A 73 -5.70 -0.94 18.79
CA ARG A 73 -6.04 -2.16 19.53
C ARG A 73 -4.89 -2.68 20.40
N ASN A 74 -3.65 -2.55 19.90
CA ASN A 74 -2.48 -3.11 20.56
C ASN A 74 -1.84 -2.12 21.53
N VAL A 75 -1.83 -0.84 21.17
CA VAL A 75 -1.35 0.24 22.02
C VAL A 75 -2.49 0.65 22.93
N LYS A 76 -2.41 0.18 24.18
CA LYS A 76 -3.17 0.77 25.27
C LYS A 76 -2.50 2.09 25.58
N HIS A 77 -3.04 3.18 25.08
CA HIS A 77 -2.65 4.44 25.66
C HIS A 77 -3.39 4.53 27.00
N VAL A 78 -2.66 4.93 28.03
CA VAL A 78 -3.19 5.13 29.37
C VAL A 78 -3.51 6.62 29.46
N GLU A 79 -4.71 6.93 29.95
CA GLU A 79 -5.11 8.32 30.25
C GLU A 79 -4.40 8.82 31.52
#